data_AF-A0A0G1DI43-F1
#
_entry.id   AF-A0A0G1DI43-F1
#
_cell.length_a   1.000
_cell.length_b   1.000
_cell.length_c   1.000
_cell.angle_alpha   90.00
_cell.angle_beta   90.00
_cell.angle_gamma   90.00
#
_symmetry.space_group_name_H-M   'P 1'
#
loop_
_entity.id
_entity.type
_entity.pdbx_description
1 polymer ?
#
loop_
_entity_poly.entity_id
_entity_poly.type
_entity_poly.pdbx_seq_one_letter_code
_entity_poly.pdbx_strand_id
1 'polypeptide(L)'
;MKRKTNKYIFWAPRMLGVVFVIFLMTFSLDVFEPGRTASQIAIGLFIHNIPALFLLLILVVSWKREVVGGIAFILAGFLYILLLATSSNFEWYMLSWSVIIAGPAFFIGILFLINWHKS
;
A
#
# COMPACT_ATOMS: atom_id res chain seq x y z
N MET A 1 27.17 5.54 -20.62
CA MET A 1 25.91 5.93 -21.32
C MET A 1 24.90 6.38 -20.27
N LYS A 2 24.60 7.68 -20.17
CA LYS A 2 23.46 8.17 -19.35
C LYS A 2 22.18 7.70 -20.02
N ARG A 3 21.61 6.57 -19.57
CA ARG A 3 20.29 6.13 -20.04
C ARG A 3 19.32 7.24 -19.62
N LYS A 4 18.67 7.90 -20.59
CA LYS A 4 17.52 8.76 -20.30
C LYS A 4 16.47 7.85 -19.68
N THR A 5 16.37 7.82 -18.36
CA THR A 5 15.29 7.12 -17.67
C THR A 5 14.00 7.73 -18.20
N ASN A 6 13.19 6.91 -18.87
CA ASN A 6 11.96 7.39 -19.47
C ASN A 6 11.10 7.97 -18.35
N LYS A 7 10.72 9.26 -18.44
CA LYS A 7 9.98 9.98 -17.40
C LYS A 7 8.73 9.21 -16.95
N TYR A 8 8.11 8.45 -17.85
CA TYR A 8 6.98 7.58 -17.54
C TYR A 8 7.33 6.44 -16.57
N ILE A 9 8.47 5.78 -16.72
CA ILE A 9 8.92 4.68 -15.85
C ILE A 9 9.23 5.21 -14.43
N PHE A 10 9.74 6.44 -14.35
CA PHE A 10 9.94 7.10 -13.07
C PHE A 10 8.62 7.47 -12.40
N TRP A 11 7.70 8.13 -13.10
CA TRP A 11 6.47 8.64 -12.48
C TRP A 11 5.38 7.59 -12.24
N ALA A 12 5.31 6.53 -13.06
CA ALA A 12 4.29 5.49 -12.94
C ALA A 12 4.16 4.86 -11.54
N PRO A 13 5.23 4.30 -10.92
CA PRO A 13 5.13 3.70 -9.59
C PRO A 13 4.70 4.70 -8.50
N ARG A 14 5.05 5.98 -8.66
CA ARG A 14 4.71 7.04 -7.69
C ARG A 14 3.25 7.43 -7.77
N MET A 15 2.74 7.66 -8.98
CA MET A 15 1.31 7.97 -9.16
C MET A 15 0.43 6.80 -8.75
N LEU A 16 0.80 5.57 -9.14
CA LEU A 16 0.08 4.36 -8.70
C LEU A 16 0.17 4.17 -7.19
N GLY A 17 1.33 4.44 -6.57
CA GLY A 17 1.51 4.43 -5.12
C GLY A 17 0.57 5.40 -4.40
N VAL A 18 0.46 6.64 -4.87
CA VAL A 18 -0.45 7.63 -4.27
C VAL A 18 -1.91 7.18 -4.41
N VAL A 19 -2.32 6.75 -5.60
CA VAL A 19 -3.68 6.25 -5.85
C VAL A 19 -3.99 5.05 -4.96
N PHE A 20 -3.04 4.13 -4.80
CA PHE A 20 -3.21 2.95 -3.96
C PHE A 20 -3.33 3.30 -2.47
N VAL A 21 -2.52 4.24 -1.97
CA VAL A 21 -2.66 4.72 -0.58
C VAL A 21 -4.02 5.37 -0.36
N ILE A 22 -4.48 6.21 -1.28
CA ILE A 22 -5.81 6.84 -1.20
C ILE A 22 -6.91 5.76 -1.21
N PHE A 23 -6.78 4.76 -2.08
CA PHE A 23 -7.68 3.61 -2.11
C PHE A 23 -7.69 2.87 -0.77
N LEU A 24 -6.54 2.62 -0.14
CA LEU A 24 -6.52 1.99 1.19
C LEU A 24 -7.20 2.84 2.26
N MET A 25 -7.09 4.18 2.17
CA MET A 25 -7.75 5.08 3.11
C MET A 25 -9.28 5.03 3.01
N THR A 26 -9.86 4.64 1.87
CA THR A 26 -11.33 4.53 1.77
C THR A 26 -11.90 3.41 2.63
N PHE A 27 -11.10 2.38 2.96
CA PHE A 27 -11.53 1.35 3.90
C PHE A 27 -11.80 1.90 5.30
N SER A 28 -11.10 2.96 5.73
CA SER A 28 -11.34 3.59 7.04
C SER A 28 -12.71 4.27 7.16
N LEU A 29 -13.42 4.46 6.05
CA LEU A 29 -14.79 4.99 6.08
C LEU A 29 -15.79 4.00 6.70
N ASP A 30 -15.38 2.75 6.95
CA ASP A 30 -16.14 1.76 7.70
C ASP A 30 -16.45 2.18 9.15
N VAL A 31 -15.68 3.10 9.73
CA VAL A 31 -15.89 3.59 11.10
C VAL A 31 -17.12 4.49 11.26
N PHE A 32 -17.73 4.94 10.15
CA PHE A 32 -18.96 5.73 10.16
C PHE A 32 -20.18 4.82 10.42
N GLU A 33 -20.42 4.51 11.69
CA GLU A 33 -21.52 3.66 12.14
C GLU A 33 -22.53 4.42 13.03
N PRO A 34 -23.84 4.07 12.96
CA PRO A 34 -24.83 4.61 13.87
C PRO A 34 -24.47 4.36 15.34
N GLY A 35 -24.60 5.37 16.19
CA GLY A 35 -24.35 5.26 17.64
C GLY A 35 -22.92 5.61 18.08
N ARG A 36 -21.99 5.91 17.15
CA ARG A 36 -20.66 6.43 17.51
C ARG A 36 -20.68 7.95 17.68
N THR A 37 -19.96 8.41 18.70
CA THR A 37 -19.70 9.84 18.92
C THR A 37 -18.65 10.36 17.95
N ALA A 38 -18.62 11.69 17.73
CA ALA A 38 -17.65 12.32 16.83
C ALA A 38 -16.18 12.02 17.20
N SER A 39 -15.86 11.90 18.50
CA SER A 39 -14.52 11.54 18.97
C SER A 39 -14.15 10.09 18.65
N GLN A 40 -15.09 9.15 18.80
CA GLN A 40 -14.88 7.74 18.44
C GLN A 40 -14.65 7.57 16.94
N ILE A 41 -15.38 8.32 16.10
CA ILE A 41 -15.19 8.33 14.65
C ILE A 41 -13.80 8.89 14.30
N ALA A 42 -13.39 10.01 14.91
CA ALA A 42 -12.08 10.62 14.66
C ALA A 42 -10.91 9.69 15.04
N ILE A 43 -11.00 9.04 16.20
CA ILE A 43 -10.00 8.06 16.65
C ILE A 43 -10.00 6.83 15.73
N GLY A 44 -11.18 6.32 15.37
CA GLY A 44 -11.33 5.20 14.44
C GLY A 44 -10.69 5.49 13.09
N LEU A 45 -10.99 6.65 12.49
CA LEU A 45 -10.38 7.07 11.23
C LEU A 45 -8.86 7.13 11.33
N PHE A 46 -8.31 7.65 12.44
CA PHE A 46 -6.86 7.73 12.61
C PHE A 46 -6.24 6.33 12.68
N ILE A 47 -6.77 5.44 13.53
CA ILE A 47 -6.25 4.08 13.74
C ILE A 47 -6.36 3.23 12.47
N HIS A 48 -7.52 3.26 11.79
CA HIS A 48 -7.73 2.49 10.55
C HIS A 48 -6.81 2.95 9.41
N ASN A 49 -6.38 4.22 9.42
CA ASN A 49 -5.47 4.77 8.41
C ASN A 49 -3.98 4.62 8.75
N ILE A 50 -3.60 4.15 9.94
CA ILE A 50 -2.18 3.94 10.31
C ILE A 50 -1.42 3.11 9.25
N PRO A 51 -1.94 1.96 8.77
CA PRO A 51 -1.24 1.17 7.75
C PRO A 51 -1.05 1.93 6.43
N ALA A 52 -2.06 2.68 5.99
CA ALA A 52 -1.99 3.48 4.77
C ALA A 52 -1.03 4.66 4.90
N LEU A 53 -1.00 5.33 6.05
CA LEU A 53 -0.05 6.42 6.37
C LEU A 53 1.39 5.90 6.43
N PHE A 54 1.61 4.68 6.92
CA PHE A 54 2.93 4.06 6.90
C PHE A 54 3.41 3.79 5.46
N LEU A 55 2.54 3.27 4.59
CA LEU A 55 2.84 3.12 3.17
C LEU A 55 3.08 4.46 2.47
N LEU A 56 2.35 5.51 2.84
CA LEU A 56 2.59 6.87 2.35
C LEU A 56 3.99 7.35 2.71
N LEU A 57 4.44 7.13 3.95
CA LEU A 57 5.77 7.51 4.39
C LEU A 57 6.86 6.75 3.61
N ILE A 58 6.68 5.45 3.39
CA ILE A 58 7.54 4.64 2.52
C ILE A 58 7.59 5.23 1.10
N LEU A 59 6.43 5.61 0.54
CA LEU A 59 6.34 6.21 -0.79
C LEU A 59 7.07 7.56 -0.87
N VAL A 60 7.01 8.36 0.20
CA VAL A 60 7.75 9.62 0.28
C VAL A 60 9.26 9.37 0.32
N VAL A 61 9.71 8.37 1.08
CA VAL A 61 11.14 7.99 1.15
C VAL A 61 11.61 7.40 -0.18
N SER A 62 10.75 6.64 -0.87
CA SER A 62 11.08 5.99 -2.13
C SER A 62 11.28 6.97 -3.29
N TRP A 63 10.86 8.23 -3.17
CA TRP A 63 11.23 9.29 -4.10
C TRP A 63 12.75 9.48 -4.20
N LYS A 64 13.48 9.36 -3.08
CA LYS A 64 14.95 9.44 -3.06
C LYS A 64 15.61 8.07 -3.14
N ARG A 65 14.93 6.99 -2.71
CA ARG A 65 15.48 5.62 -2.67
C ARG A 65 14.48 4.60 -3.23
N GLU A 66 14.50 4.41 -4.54
CA GLU A 66 13.51 3.59 -5.25
C GLU A 66 13.47 2.13 -4.79
N VAL A 67 14.63 1.55 -4.43
CA VAL A 67 14.74 0.20 -3.85
C VAL A 67 13.90 0.04 -2.59
N VAL A 68 13.92 1.07 -1.72
CA VAL A 68 13.19 1.02 -0.45
C VAL A 68 11.70 0.93 -0.73
N GLY A 69 11.19 1.69 -1.70
CA GLY A 69 9.80 1.57 -2.14
C GLY A 69 9.49 0.18 -2.67
N GLY A 70 10.34 -0.34 -3.57
CA GLY A 70 10.13 -1.65 -4.17
C GLY A 70 10.03 -2.78 -3.15
N ILE A 71 11.02 -2.87 -2.26
CA ILE A 71 11.07 -3.90 -1.22
C ILE A 71 9.92 -3.70 -0.22
N ALA A 72 9.68 -2.47 0.24
CA ALA A 72 8.68 -2.24 1.28
C ALA A 72 7.24 -2.48 0.81
N PHE A 73 6.88 -2.13 -0.43
CA PHE A 73 5.56 -2.44 -0.99
C PHE A 73 5.34 -3.96 -1.14
N ILE A 74 6.37 -4.69 -1.56
CA ILE A 74 6.32 -6.16 -1.66
C ILE A 74 6.17 -6.78 -0.26
N LEU A 75 7.01 -6.36 0.69
CA LEU A 75 6.94 -6.86 2.07
C LEU A 75 5.60 -6.52 2.72
N ALA A 76 5.03 -5.35 2.46
CA ALA A 76 3.71 -4.98 2.96
C ALA A 76 2.61 -5.89 2.41
N GLY A 77 2.66 -6.24 1.12
CA GLY A 77 1.74 -7.21 0.51
C GLY A 77 1.86 -8.60 1.15
N PHE A 78 3.09 -9.08 1.37
CA PHE A 78 3.32 -10.35 2.07
C PHE A 78 2.86 -10.31 3.52
N LEU A 79 3.17 -9.24 4.26
CA LEU A 79 2.77 -9.07 5.65
C LEU A 79 1.25 -9.08 5.78
N TYR A 80 0.53 -8.41 4.86
CA TYR A 80 -0.92 -8.42 4.82
C TYR A 80 -1.50 -9.84 4.66
N ILE A 81 -0.98 -10.60 3.69
CA ILE A 81 -1.40 -11.99 3.46
C ILE A 81 -1.05 -12.87 4.66
N LEU A 82 0.13 -12.71 5.25
CA LEU A 82 0.58 -13.48 6.40
C LEU A 82 -0.31 -13.24 7.62
N LEU A 83 -0.57 -11.97 7.96
CA LEU A 83 -1.42 -11.61 9.09
C LEU A 83 -2.81 -12.22 8.95
N LEU A 84 -3.37 -12.20 7.75
CA LEU A 84 -4.65 -12.84 7.48
C LEU A 84 -4.57 -14.37 7.59
N ALA A 85 -3.52 -14.99 7.03
CA ALA A 85 -3.33 -16.44 7.10
C ALA A 85 -3.12 -16.95 8.55
N THR A 86 -2.54 -16.13 9.42
CA THR A 86 -2.37 -16.43 10.85
C THR A 86 -3.59 -16.11 11.71
N SER A 87 -4.62 -15.49 11.14
CA SER A 87 -5.83 -15.13 11.87
C SER A 87 -6.68 -16.38 12.15
N SER A 88 -7.24 -16.48 13.35
CA SER A 88 -8.04 -17.64 13.80
C SER A 88 -9.30 -17.90 12.97
N ASN A 89 -9.76 -16.90 12.22
CA ASN A 89 -10.95 -16.95 11.36
C ASN A 89 -10.60 -17.11 9.87
N PHE A 90 -9.43 -17.67 9.56
CA PHE A 90 -8.99 -17.81 8.18
C PHE A 90 -9.87 -18.80 7.41
N GLU A 91 -10.50 -18.30 6.35
CA GLU A 91 -11.19 -19.12 5.36
C GLU A 91 -10.53 -19.01 3.98
N TRP A 92 -10.54 -20.10 3.22
CA TRP A 92 -9.89 -20.17 1.91
C TRP A 92 -10.37 -19.10 0.93
N TYR A 93 -11.64 -18.69 1.00
CA TYR A 93 -12.16 -17.63 0.15
C TYR A 93 -11.48 -16.28 0.44
N MET A 94 -11.09 -16.00 1.69
CA MET A 94 -10.44 -14.75 2.08
C MET A 94 -9.08 -14.58 1.42
N LEU A 95 -8.38 -15.68 1.12
CA LEU A 95 -7.12 -15.65 0.39
C LEU A 95 -7.32 -15.05 -1.02
N SER A 96 -8.37 -15.45 -1.72
CA SER A 96 -8.72 -14.93 -3.05
C SER A 96 -8.94 -13.42 -3.03
N TRP A 97 -9.71 -12.91 -2.05
CA TRP A 97 -9.93 -11.46 -1.89
C TRP A 97 -8.66 -10.71 -1.52
N SER A 98 -7.78 -11.35 -0.74
CA SER A 98 -6.54 -10.72 -0.29
C SER A 98 -5.55 -10.50 -1.41
N VAL A 99 -5.52 -11.39 -2.38
CA VAL A 99 -4.72 -11.22 -3.60
C VAL A 99 -5.20 -10.00 -4.40
N ILE A 100 -6.49 -9.67 -4.38
CA ILE A 100 -7.03 -8.49 -5.07
C ILE A 100 -6.48 -7.19 -4.45
N ILE A 101 -6.35 -7.14 -3.13
CA ILE A 101 -5.82 -5.96 -2.41
C ILE A 101 -4.28 -5.94 -2.45
N ALA A 102 -3.63 -7.08 -2.25
CA ALA A 102 -2.17 -7.19 -2.24
C ALA A 102 -1.55 -7.10 -3.66
N GLY A 103 -2.28 -7.52 -4.69
CA GLY A 103 -1.83 -7.52 -6.09
C GLY A 103 -1.34 -6.15 -6.57
N PRO A 104 -2.13 -5.07 -6.41
CA PRO A 104 -1.68 -3.70 -6.69
C PRO A 104 -0.42 -3.30 -5.92
N ALA A 105 -0.30 -3.68 -4.64
CA ALA A 105 0.90 -3.40 -3.85
C ALA A 105 2.15 -4.08 -4.43
N PHE A 106 2.05 -5.37 -4.80
CA PHE A 106 3.13 -6.10 -5.47
C PHE A 106 3.49 -5.48 -6.82
N PHE A 107 2.48 -5.10 -7.61
CA PHE A 107 2.70 -4.47 -8.92
C PHE A 107 3.45 -3.14 -8.78
N ILE A 108 3.05 -2.29 -7.82
CA ILE A 108 3.74 -1.03 -7.51
C ILE A 108 5.17 -1.28 -7.06
N GLY A 109 5.39 -2.28 -6.19
CA GLY A 109 6.72 -2.66 -5.71
C GLY A 109 7.64 -3.12 -6.84
N ILE A 110 7.14 -3.97 -7.74
CA ILE A 110 7.87 -4.42 -8.93
C ILE A 110 8.22 -3.24 -9.84
N LEU A 111 7.29 -2.30 -10.06
CA LEU A 111 7.58 -1.09 -10.85
C LEU A 111 8.68 -0.23 -10.22
N PHE A 112 8.71 -0.10 -8.89
CA PHE A 112 9.80 0.58 -8.19
C PHE A 112 11.15 -0.13 -8.40
N LEU A 113 11.19 -1.46 -8.36
CA LEU A 113 12.42 -2.23 -8.62
C LEU A 113 12.90 -2.12 -10.08
N ILE A 114 11.97 -2.15 -11.04
CA ILE A 114 12.28 -1.95 -12.47
C ILE A 114 12.86 -0.56 -12.70
N ASN A 115 12.29 0.45 -12.05
CA ASN A 115 12.77 1.81 -12.16
C ASN A 115 14.16 1.97 -11.51
N TRP A 116 14.42 1.31 -10.38
CA TRP A 116 15.75 1.28 -9.78
C TRP A 116 16.81 0.68 -10.69
N HIS A 117 16.54 -0.45 -11.35
CA HIS A 117 17.49 -1.07 -12.28
C HIS A 117 17.75 -0.21 -13.54
N LYS A 118 16.85 0.73 -13.86
CA LYS A 118 16.98 1.62 -15.02
C LYS A 118 17.55 3.01 -14.69
N SER A 119 17.60 3.38 -13.41
CA SER A 119 18.17 4.63 -12.89
C SER A 119 19.67 4.51 -12.66
#